data_AF-A0AAV0N2N9-F1
#
_entry.id   AF-A0AAV0N2N9-F1
#
_cell.length_a   1.000
_cell.length_b   1.000
_cell.length_c   1.000
_cell.angle_alpha   90.00
_cell.angle_beta   90.00
_cell.angle_gamma   90.00
#
_symmetry.space_group_name_H-M   'P 1'
#
loop_
_entity.id
_entity.type
_entity.pdbx_description
1 polymer ?
#
loop_
_entity_poly.entity_id
_entity_poly.type
_entity_poly.pdbx_seq_one_letter_code
_entity_poly.pdbx_strand_id
1 'polypeptide(L)'
;MASSYAAAALSWSSSSLLHSFTGQTNEASVMPDRKLAMPVIAQKKAKKTRKIILKEDVEYVGKRGQLIDVKAGFYRNFLLPMGKAQIVTPVLLKEMKMEEERIEAEKLRVKEDAQQLARIFETVGAFKVKRKGGKGKLIFGSVTAQDLVDIIKAQLQRDIDKRIVSLPEIRETGEYVAELKLHPEVTARVRLNVFAN
;
A
#
# COMPACT_ATOMS: atom_id res chain seq x y z
N MET A 1 -2.19 -52.85 -31.19
CA MET A 1 -2.04 -53.76 -30.03
C MET A 1 -2.08 -52.83 -28.80
N ALA A 2 -3.16 -52.73 -28.01
CA ALA A 2 -3.72 -53.74 -27.10
C ALA A 2 -2.64 -54.31 -26.16
N SER A 3 -2.76 -54.40 -24.83
CA SER A 3 -3.85 -54.15 -23.87
C SER A 3 -3.22 -54.00 -22.44
N SER A 4 -3.85 -53.64 -21.31
CA SER A 4 -5.22 -53.19 -20.92
C SER A 4 -5.15 -52.58 -19.49
N TYR A 5 -6.22 -51.91 -19.01
CA TYR A 5 -6.39 -51.64 -17.56
C TYR A 5 -6.68 -52.95 -16.79
N ALA A 6 -6.16 -53.09 -15.57
CA ALA A 6 -6.48 -54.19 -14.65
C ALA A 6 -6.89 -53.65 -13.28
N ALA A 7 -8.17 -53.85 -12.92
CA ALA A 7 -8.70 -53.52 -11.60
C ALA A 7 -8.66 -54.76 -10.70
N ALA A 8 -8.07 -54.64 -9.50
CA ALA A 8 -8.01 -55.74 -8.54
C ALA A 8 -9.27 -55.77 -7.65
N ALA A 9 -10.18 -56.70 -7.95
CA ALA A 9 -11.27 -57.06 -7.03
C ALA A 9 -10.81 -58.20 -6.12
N LEU A 10 -10.83 -57.98 -4.80
CA LEU A 10 -10.51 -59.01 -3.81
C LEU A 10 -11.79 -59.70 -3.34
N SER A 11 -12.00 -60.94 -3.79
CA SER A 11 -13.05 -61.83 -3.33
C SER A 11 -12.72 -62.42 -1.95
N TRP A 12 -13.62 -62.28 -0.97
CA TRP A 12 -13.53 -63.10 0.24
C TRP A 12 -14.03 -64.52 -0.04
N SER A 13 -13.12 -65.49 0.00
CA SER A 13 -13.49 -66.91 0.08
C SER A 13 -13.77 -67.28 1.53
N SER A 14 -14.94 -67.88 1.77
CA SER A 14 -15.26 -68.49 3.06
C SER A 14 -14.40 -69.74 3.29
N SER A 15 -14.12 -70.07 4.55
CA SER A 15 -13.64 -71.39 4.95
C SER A 15 -14.12 -71.68 6.36
N SER A 16 -15.07 -72.59 6.47
CA SER A 16 -15.65 -73.10 7.71
C SER A 16 -14.79 -74.21 8.28
N LEU A 17 -14.57 -74.20 9.60
CA LEU A 17 -14.06 -75.36 10.35
C LEU A 17 -14.85 -75.49 11.65
N LEU A 18 -15.71 -76.52 11.68
CA LEU A 18 -16.41 -76.97 12.88
C LEU A 18 -15.47 -77.86 13.70
N HIS A 19 -15.48 -77.69 15.02
CA HIS A 19 -15.19 -78.79 15.95
C HIS A 19 -16.20 -78.75 17.09
N SER A 20 -16.83 -79.90 17.32
CA SER A 20 -17.81 -80.13 18.39
C SER A 20 -17.12 -80.61 19.67
N PHE A 21 -17.46 -80.04 20.82
CA PHE A 21 -17.17 -80.66 22.11
C PHE A 21 -18.39 -80.55 23.03
N THR A 22 -18.77 -81.67 23.63
CA THR A 22 -19.95 -81.83 24.48
C THR A 22 -19.62 -81.60 25.94
N GLY A 23 -20.43 -80.80 26.65
CA GLY A 23 -20.34 -80.65 28.11
C GLY A 23 -21.56 -79.90 28.65
N GLN A 24 -22.33 -80.56 29.53
CA GLN A 24 -23.44 -79.93 30.24
C GLN A 24 -22.93 -79.01 31.35
N THR A 25 -23.57 -77.86 31.54
CA THR A 25 -24.45 -77.60 32.71
C THR A 25 -25.30 -76.34 32.47
N ASN A 26 -26.51 -76.35 33.01
CA ASN A 26 -27.43 -75.21 32.97
C ASN A 26 -26.99 -74.14 33.98
N GLU A 27 -26.46 -73.02 33.52
CA GLU A 27 -26.46 -71.76 34.27
C GLU A 27 -26.92 -70.62 33.36
N ALA A 28 -28.11 -70.10 33.63
CA ALA A 28 -28.73 -69.02 32.87
C ALA A 28 -28.08 -67.67 33.22
N SER A 29 -26.82 -67.49 32.79
CA SER A 29 -26.16 -66.19 32.79
C SER A 29 -26.67 -65.36 31.60
N VAL A 30 -27.54 -64.40 31.89
CA VAL A 30 -27.99 -63.40 30.90
C VAL A 30 -26.77 -62.56 30.50
N MET A 31 -26.16 -62.92 29.36
CA MET A 31 -25.12 -62.12 28.74
C MET A 31 -25.72 -60.77 28.32
N PRO A 32 -25.29 -59.64 28.89
CA PRO A 32 -25.75 -58.34 28.41
C PRO A 32 -25.22 -58.16 26.99
N ASP A 33 -26.13 -57.95 26.04
CA ASP A 33 -25.83 -57.58 24.65
C ASP A 33 -24.92 -56.35 24.62
N ARG A 34 -23.59 -56.61 24.57
CA ARG A 34 -22.57 -55.58 24.73
C ARG A 34 -22.37 -54.87 23.40
N LYS A 35 -23.41 -54.11 23.02
CA LYS A 35 -23.36 -53.13 21.94
C LYS A 35 -22.07 -52.34 22.09
N LEU A 36 -21.15 -52.51 21.14
CA LEU A 36 -19.91 -51.75 21.04
C LEU A 36 -20.27 -50.32 20.62
N ALA A 37 -20.80 -49.56 21.58
CA ALA A 37 -21.08 -48.15 21.41
C ALA A 37 -19.75 -47.42 21.24
N MET A 38 -19.37 -47.16 19.99
CA MET A 38 -18.27 -46.24 19.70
C MET A 38 -18.61 -44.90 20.36
N PRO A 39 -17.77 -44.39 21.29
CA PRO A 39 -18.06 -43.13 21.94
C PRO A 39 -18.00 -42.01 20.90
N VAL A 40 -19.14 -41.42 20.58
CA VAL A 40 -19.23 -40.22 19.74
C VAL A 40 -18.74 -39.03 20.55
N ILE A 41 -17.42 -38.88 20.66
CA ILE A 41 -16.78 -37.75 21.32
C ILE A 41 -17.04 -36.50 20.48
N ALA A 42 -17.89 -35.62 20.98
CA ALA A 42 -18.24 -34.37 20.32
C ALA A 42 -17.02 -33.44 20.22
N GLN A 43 -16.41 -33.35 19.03
CA GLN A 43 -15.31 -32.42 18.79
C GLN A 43 -15.80 -30.97 18.76
N LYS A 44 -15.19 -30.09 19.57
CA LYS A 44 -15.50 -28.67 19.63
C LYS A 44 -15.20 -28.00 18.28
N LYS A 45 -16.23 -27.42 17.64
CA LYS A 45 -16.12 -26.80 16.30
C LYS A 45 -15.14 -25.60 16.32
N ALA A 46 -14.09 -25.66 15.50
CA ALA A 46 -13.13 -24.56 15.33
C ALA A 46 -13.69 -23.46 14.40
N LYS A 47 -13.45 -22.18 14.76
CA LYS A 47 -13.86 -21.00 13.99
C LYS A 47 -12.91 -20.79 12.80
N LYS A 48 -13.37 -21.05 11.58
CA LYS A 48 -12.59 -20.79 10.34
C LYS A 48 -12.51 -19.28 10.06
N THR A 49 -11.30 -18.73 10.06
CA THR A 49 -10.98 -17.34 9.66
C THR A 49 -10.26 -17.27 8.31
N ARG A 50 -10.17 -16.07 7.72
CA ARG A 50 -9.39 -15.78 6.50
C ARG A 50 -8.78 -14.38 6.59
N LYS A 51 -7.51 -14.27 6.19
CA LYS A 51 -6.83 -12.99 5.97
C LYS A 51 -7.31 -12.36 4.66
N ILE A 52 -7.78 -11.13 4.74
CA ILE A 52 -8.30 -10.36 3.62
C ILE A 52 -7.73 -8.94 3.62
N ILE A 53 -7.73 -8.32 2.45
CA ILE A 53 -7.48 -6.90 2.24
C ILE A 53 -8.81 -6.26 1.82
N LEU A 54 -9.24 -5.21 2.53
CA LEU A 54 -10.45 -4.47 2.17
C LEU A 54 -10.19 -3.54 0.97
N LYS A 55 -11.06 -3.60 -0.04
CA LYS A 55 -11.03 -2.70 -1.21
C LYS A 55 -11.85 -1.43 -1.02
N GLU A 56 -12.83 -1.48 -0.13
CA GLU A 56 -13.73 -0.39 0.23
C GLU A 56 -13.72 -0.18 1.75
N ASP A 57 -14.23 0.96 2.20
CA ASP A 57 -14.56 1.14 3.62
C ASP A 57 -15.79 0.30 3.96
N VAL A 58 -15.74 -0.46 5.06
CA VAL A 58 -16.81 -1.34 5.49
C VAL A 58 -17.07 -1.10 6.97
N GLU A 59 -18.24 -0.52 7.24
CA GLU A 59 -18.71 -0.18 8.58
C GLU A 59 -18.62 -1.38 9.54
N TYR A 60 -18.16 -1.15 10.76
CA TYR A 60 -17.86 -2.17 11.79
C TYR A 60 -16.79 -3.23 11.43
N VAL A 61 -16.13 -3.13 10.27
CA VAL A 61 -15.14 -4.12 9.80
C VAL A 61 -13.76 -3.50 9.60
N GLY A 62 -13.67 -2.33 8.96
CA GLY A 62 -12.41 -1.61 8.75
C GLY A 62 -12.42 -0.73 7.51
N LYS A 63 -11.38 0.10 7.38
CA LYS A 63 -11.20 1.01 6.23
C LYS A 63 -10.60 0.30 5.01
N ARG A 64 -10.80 0.90 3.83
CA ARG A 64 -10.10 0.54 2.59
C ARG A 64 -8.59 0.42 2.84
N GLY A 65 -7.98 -0.64 2.31
CA GLY A 65 -6.55 -0.93 2.44
C GLY A 65 -6.14 -1.62 3.75
N GLN A 66 -7.07 -1.94 4.66
CA GLN A 66 -6.74 -2.65 5.90
C GLN A 66 -6.66 -4.17 5.72
N LEU A 67 -5.59 -4.76 6.26
CA LEU A 67 -5.36 -6.20 6.32
C LEU A 67 -6.00 -6.76 7.59
N ILE A 68 -7.03 -7.60 7.48
CA ILE A 68 -7.80 -8.09 8.63
C ILE A 68 -8.16 -9.58 8.54
N ASP A 69 -8.35 -10.20 9.71
CA ASP A 69 -8.78 -11.60 9.86
C ASP A 69 -10.30 -11.69 10.08
N VAL A 70 -11.05 -12.06 9.04
CA VAL A 70 -12.52 -12.19 9.09
C VAL A 70 -12.99 -13.65 9.19
N LYS A 71 -14.24 -13.86 9.62
CA LYS A 71 -14.90 -15.18 9.55
C LYS A 71 -15.00 -15.62 8.08
N ALA A 72 -14.62 -16.87 7.77
CA ALA A 72 -14.59 -17.37 6.39
C ALA A 72 -15.97 -17.29 5.67
N GLY A 73 -17.07 -17.47 6.41
CA GLY A 73 -18.42 -17.29 5.89
C GLY A 73 -18.79 -15.84 5.57
N PHE A 74 -18.30 -14.86 6.36
CA PHE A 74 -18.53 -13.44 6.10
C PHE A 74 -17.80 -12.98 4.83
N TYR A 75 -16.56 -13.43 4.65
CA TYR A 75 -15.86 -13.21 3.38
C TYR A 75 -16.62 -13.79 2.19
N ARG A 76 -16.96 -15.09 2.22
CA ARG A 76 -17.56 -15.79 1.07
C ARG A 76 -18.97 -15.29 0.73
N ASN A 77 -19.79 -14.97 1.72
CA ASN A 77 -21.21 -14.65 1.50
C ASN A 77 -21.48 -13.15 1.31
N PHE A 78 -20.60 -12.27 1.80
CA PHE A 78 -20.83 -10.80 1.79
C PHE A 78 -19.71 -10.05 1.08
N LEU A 79 -18.47 -10.15 1.56
CA LEU A 79 -17.37 -9.31 1.03
C LEU A 79 -16.90 -9.72 -0.37
N LEU A 80 -16.92 -11.01 -0.72
CA LEU A 80 -16.52 -11.51 -2.04
C LEU A 80 -17.57 -11.19 -3.13
N PRO A 81 -18.87 -11.49 -2.96
CA PRO A 81 -19.88 -11.17 -3.99
C PRO A 81 -20.05 -9.67 -4.22
N MET A 82 -19.87 -8.85 -3.18
CA MET A 82 -19.91 -7.40 -3.28
C MET A 82 -18.59 -6.76 -3.73
N GLY A 83 -17.53 -7.54 -4.02
CA GLY A 83 -16.22 -7.02 -4.45
C GLY A 83 -15.40 -6.28 -3.39
N LYS A 84 -15.93 -6.12 -2.16
CA LYS A 84 -15.38 -5.29 -1.08
C LYS A 84 -14.08 -5.79 -0.47
N ALA A 85 -13.68 -7.04 -0.73
CA ALA A 85 -12.43 -7.58 -0.22
C ALA A 85 -11.78 -8.63 -1.14
N GLN A 86 -10.45 -8.74 -1.04
CA GLN A 86 -9.65 -9.73 -1.74
C GLN A 86 -8.90 -10.62 -0.74
N ILE A 87 -8.65 -11.89 -1.09
CA ILE A 87 -7.85 -12.81 -0.27
C ILE A 87 -6.39 -12.35 -0.29
N VAL A 88 -5.78 -12.30 0.89
CA VAL A 88 -4.35 -12.04 1.05
C VAL A 88 -3.59 -13.32 0.74
N THR A 89 -3.04 -13.40 -0.46
CA THR A 89 -2.08 -14.45 -0.85
C THR A 89 -0.65 -13.98 -0.56
N PRO A 90 0.32 -14.90 -0.33
CA PRO A 90 1.72 -14.51 -0.16
C PRO A 90 2.33 -13.86 -1.41
N VAL A 91 1.72 -14.07 -2.59
CA VAL A 91 2.08 -13.40 -3.85
C VAL A 91 1.61 -11.95 -3.81
N LEU A 92 0.33 -11.70 -3.51
CA LEU A 92 -0.25 -10.36 -3.40
C LEU A 92 0.46 -9.50 -2.33
N LEU A 93 0.87 -10.10 -1.21
CA LEU A 93 1.66 -9.40 -0.19
C LEU A 93 3.04 -8.96 -0.69
N LYS A 94 3.65 -9.71 -1.60
CA LYS A 94 4.93 -9.31 -2.22
C LYS A 94 4.71 -8.22 -3.27
N GLU A 95 3.70 -8.38 -4.12
CA GLU A 95 3.32 -7.39 -5.13
C GLU A 95 3.00 -6.03 -4.48
N MET A 96 2.19 -6.00 -3.41
CA MET A 96 1.90 -4.78 -2.66
C MET A 96 3.16 -4.12 -2.10
N LYS A 97 4.07 -4.89 -1.49
CA LYS A 97 5.34 -4.37 -0.96
C LYS A 97 6.25 -3.82 -2.06
N MET A 98 6.39 -4.53 -3.18
CA MET A 98 7.18 -4.05 -4.31
C MET A 98 6.63 -2.74 -4.88
N GLU A 99 5.30 -2.57 -4.92
CA GLU A 99 4.66 -1.34 -5.37
C GLU A 99 4.78 -0.21 -4.34
N GLU A 100 4.65 -0.51 -3.03
CA GLU A 100 4.90 0.42 -1.93
C GLU A 100 6.36 0.92 -1.95
N GLU A 101 7.34 0.01 -2.00
CA GLU A 101 8.78 0.29 -2.11
C GLU A 101 9.10 1.11 -3.38
N ARG A 102 8.44 0.82 -4.51
CA ARG A 102 8.58 1.60 -5.74
C ARG A 102 8.06 3.02 -5.57
N ILE A 103 6.85 3.19 -5.04
CA ILE A 103 6.23 4.50 -4.80
C ILE A 103 7.07 5.30 -3.81
N GLU A 104 7.65 4.67 -2.78
CA GLU A 104 8.57 5.31 -1.84
C GLU A 104 9.89 5.71 -2.50
N ALA A 105 10.49 4.85 -3.32
CA ALA A 105 11.70 5.17 -4.09
C ALA A 105 11.47 6.32 -5.09
N GLU A 106 10.32 6.36 -5.76
CA GLU A 106 9.94 7.45 -6.66
C GLU A 106 9.74 8.77 -5.89
N LYS A 107 9.07 8.75 -4.72
CA LYS A 107 8.96 9.92 -3.82
C LYS A 107 10.31 10.42 -3.32
N LEU A 108 11.19 9.51 -2.90
CA LEU A 108 12.54 9.84 -2.42
C LEU A 108 13.35 10.49 -3.54
N ARG A 109 13.34 9.93 -4.75
CA ARG A 109 13.99 10.54 -5.93
C ARG A 109 13.48 11.95 -6.23
N VAL A 110 12.16 12.15 -6.30
CA VAL A 110 11.58 13.48 -6.54
C VAL A 110 11.98 14.48 -5.45
N LYS A 111 12.05 14.04 -4.19
CA LYS A 111 12.52 14.88 -3.06
C LYS A 111 14.02 15.19 -3.16
N GLU A 112 14.85 14.21 -3.51
CA GLU A 112 16.29 14.39 -3.71
C GLU A 112 16.58 15.35 -4.86
N ASP A 113 15.92 15.19 -6.00
CA ASP A 113 16.02 16.08 -7.16
C ASP A 113 15.59 17.51 -6.79
N ALA A 114 14.47 17.67 -6.08
CA ALA A 114 14.02 18.97 -5.58
C ALA A 114 15.03 19.61 -4.60
N GLN A 115 15.70 18.80 -3.76
CA GLN A 115 16.70 19.29 -2.81
C GLN A 115 18.08 19.55 -3.45
N GLN A 116 18.40 18.90 -4.57
CA GLN A 116 19.52 19.28 -5.44
C GLN A 116 19.23 20.62 -6.13
N LEU A 117 18.03 20.78 -6.70
CA LEU A 117 17.60 22.05 -7.29
C LEU A 117 17.61 23.19 -6.26
N ALA A 118 17.12 22.96 -5.03
CA ALA A 118 17.15 23.96 -3.96
C ALA A 118 18.59 24.43 -3.67
N ARG A 119 19.54 23.50 -3.53
CA ARG A 119 20.96 23.83 -3.32
C ARG A 119 21.57 24.58 -4.50
N ILE A 120 21.19 24.27 -5.74
CA ILE A 120 21.61 25.06 -6.91
C ILE A 120 21.10 26.50 -6.78
N PHE A 121 19.80 26.69 -6.50
CA PHE A 121 19.21 28.03 -6.34
C PHE A 121 19.78 28.85 -5.19
N GLU A 122 20.21 28.20 -4.09
CA GLU A 122 20.88 28.87 -2.96
C GLU A 122 22.36 29.17 -3.23
N THR A 123 23.00 28.39 -4.12
CA THR A 123 24.41 28.59 -4.52
C THR A 123 24.54 29.64 -5.63
N VAL A 124 23.56 29.76 -6.52
CA VAL A 124 23.49 30.88 -7.46
C VAL A 124 23.29 32.17 -6.64
N GLY A 125 24.22 33.10 -6.80
CA GLY A 125 24.22 34.37 -6.09
C GLY A 125 23.04 35.29 -6.44
N ALA A 126 23.04 36.50 -5.89
CA ALA A 126 21.91 37.41 -6.00
C ALA A 126 21.50 37.70 -7.46
N PHE A 127 20.28 37.32 -7.81
CA PHE A 127 19.70 37.56 -9.12
C PHE A 127 19.43 39.06 -9.31
N LYS A 128 19.95 39.64 -10.39
CA LYS A 128 19.89 41.08 -10.65
C LYS A 128 18.61 41.44 -11.39
N VAL A 129 17.64 42.03 -10.69
CA VAL A 129 16.40 42.53 -11.26
C VAL A 129 16.60 44.00 -11.67
N LYS A 130 16.40 44.31 -12.95
CA LYS A 130 16.46 45.69 -13.47
C LYS A 130 15.05 46.26 -13.58
N ARG A 131 14.78 47.41 -12.97
CA ARG A 131 13.53 48.17 -13.15
C ARG A 131 13.83 49.67 -13.28
N LYS A 132 12.88 50.44 -13.82
CA LYS A 132 13.05 51.90 -13.98
C LYS A 132 13.02 52.59 -12.61
N GLY A 133 14.02 53.43 -12.33
CA GLY A 133 14.09 54.21 -11.09
C GLY A 133 12.97 55.25 -10.99
N GLY A 134 12.36 55.37 -9.81
CA GLY A 134 11.39 56.40 -9.45
C GLY A 134 12.01 57.54 -8.64
N LYS A 135 11.22 58.18 -7.76
CA LYS A 135 11.75 59.19 -6.83
C LYS A 135 12.54 58.51 -5.70
N GLY A 136 13.82 58.83 -5.57
CA GLY A 136 14.68 58.28 -4.52
C GLY A 136 14.95 56.79 -4.72
N LYS A 137 14.66 55.96 -3.71
CA LYS A 137 14.87 54.50 -3.75
C LYS A 137 13.70 53.70 -4.35
N LEU A 138 12.57 54.34 -4.62
CA LEU A 138 11.37 53.71 -5.17
C LEU A 138 11.59 53.30 -6.64
N ILE A 139 11.00 52.20 -7.08
CA ILE A 139 10.96 51.78 -8.50
C ILE A 139 9.58 52.02 -9.12
N PHE A 140 9.52 52.15 -10.43
CA PHE A 140 8.25 52.17 -11.16
C PHE A 140 7.67 50.76 -11.31
N GLY A 141 6.49 50.55 -10.74
CA GLY A 141 5.81 49.25 -10.65
C GLY A 141 6.30 48.41 -9.46
N SER A 142 5.91 47.14 -9.42
CA SER A 142 6.43 46.14 -8.49
C SER A 142 7.22 45.06 -9.24
N VAL A 143 8.13 44.39 -8.53
CA VAL A 143 8.70 43.12 -8.99
C VAL A 143 7.68 42.01 -8.77
N THR A 144 7.43 41.19 -9.78
CA THR A 144 6.44 40.11 -9.75
C THR A 144 7.13 38.75 -9.82
N ALA A 145 6.39 37.68 -9.49
CA ALA A 145 6.87 36.31 -9.67
C ALA A 145 7.29 36.01 -11.12
N GLN A 146 6.65 36.64 -12.12
CA GLN A 146 7.01 36.45 -13.53
C GLN A 146 8.42 36.99 -13.84
N ASP A 147 8.79 38.17 -13.32
CA ASP A 147 10.14 38.72 -13.50
C ASP A 147 11.22 37.75 -13.00
N LEU A 148 10.94 37.03 -11.89
CA LEU A 148 11.88 36.07 -11.30
C LEU A 148 11.99 34.79 -12.14
N VAL A 149 10.86 34.28 -12.63
CA VAL A 149 10.83 33.13 -13.56
C VAL A 149 11.64 33.45 -14.80
N ASP A 150 11.44 34.62 -15.41
CA ASP A 150 12.12 35.03 -16.63
C ASP A 150 13.63 35.21 -16.41
N ILE A 151 14.04 35.77 -15.27
CA ILE A 151 15.45 35.93 -14.88
C ILE A 151 16.12 34.58 -14.58
N ILE A 152 15.43 33.66 -13.88
CA ILE A 152 15.92 32.30 -13.63
C ILE A 152 16.09 31.54 -14.96
N LYS A 153 15.13 31.67 -15.88
CA LYS A 153 15.21 31.08 -17.22
C LYS A 153 16.39 31.65 -18.01
N ALA A 154 16.64 32.96 -17.94
CA ALA A 154 17.77 33.59 -18.63
C ALA A 154 19.14 33.18 -18.06
N GLN A 155 19.26 32.96 -16.74
CA GLN A 155 20.56 32.69 -16.10
C GLN A 155 20.88 31.20 -15.92
N LEU A 156 19.91 30.36 -15.56
CA LEU A 156 20.11 28.92 -15.32
C LEU A 156 19.61 28.04 -16.47
N GLN A 157 18.89 28.61 -17.44
CA GLN A 157 18.20 27.85 -18.49
C GLN A 157 17.24 26.80 -17.91
N ARG A 158 16.56 27.14 -16.81
CA ARG A 158 15.55 26.29 -16.16
C ARG A 158 14.19 26.96 -16.16
N ASP A 159 13.19 26.19 -16.58
CA ASP A 159 11.78 26.57 -16.48
C ASP A 159 11.26 26.30 -15.07
N ILE A 160 10.59 27.29 -14.49
CA ILE A 160 10.08 27.29 -13.12
C ILE A 160 8.69 27.94 -13.12
N ASP A 161 7.70 27.30 -12.50
CA ASP A 161 6.32 27.82 -12.51
C ASP A 161 6.18 29.01 -11.52
N LYS A 162 5.63 30.12 -11.99
CA LYS A 162 5.28 31.27 -11.14
C LYS A 162 4.39 30.91 -9.95
N ARG A 163 3.61 29.82 -10.03
CA ARG A 163 2.75 29.32 -8.94
C ARG A 163 3.51 28.84 -7.71
N ILE A 164 4.77 28.42 -7.87
CA ILE A 164 5.61 27.98 -6.74
C ILE A 164 6.48 29.09 -6.15
N VAL A 165 6.45 30.29 -6.73
CA VAL A 165 7.22 31.45 -6.26
C VAL A 165 6.40 32.24 -5.23
N SER A 166 6.94 32.37 -4.02
CA SER A 166 6.42 33.25 -2.97
C SER A 166 7.33 34.48 -2.85
N LEU A 167 6.77 35.66 -3.14
CA LEU A 167 7.50 36.93 -3.23
C LEU A 167 6.75 38.01 -2.43
N PRO A 168 7.37 38.71 -1.46
CA PRO A 168 6.79 39.92 -0.86
C PRO A 168 6.64 41.04 -1.90
N GLU A 169 5.78 42.03 -1.67
CA GLU A 169 5.63 43.16 -2.59
C GLU A 169 6.89 44.06 -2.57
N ILE A 170 7.68 44.00 -3.65
CA ILE A 170 8.91 44.80 -3.78
C ILE A 170 8.63 46.03 -4.64
N ARG A 171 8.79 47.23 -4.04
CA ARG A 171 8.62 48.55 -4.66
C ARG A 171 9.83 49.48 -4.51
N GLU A 172 10.90 48.99 -3.90
CA GLU A 172 12.14 49.75 -3.67
C GLU A 172 13.36 49.00 -4.21
N THR A 173 14.44 49.75 -4.42
CA THR A 173 15.76 49.21 -4.74
C THR A 173 16.43 48.67 -3.47
N GLY A 174 16.95 47.44 -3.54
CA GLY A 174 17.51 46.77 -2.38
C GLY A 174 17.68 45.26 -2.57
N GLU A 175 18.14 44.59 -1.51
CA GLU A 175 18.24 43.14 -1.45
C GLU A 175 17.03 42.52 -0.79
N TYR A 176 16.48 41.48 -1.42
CA TYR A 176 15.28 40.76 -0.97
C TYR A 176 15.51 39.25 -1.07
N VAL A 177 14.70 38.48 -0.35
CA VAL A 177 14.69 37.02 -0.43
C VAL A 177 13.33 36.55 -0.92
N ALA A 178 13.33 35.74 -1.97
CA ALA A 178 12.17 35.03 -2.47
C ALA A 178 12.23 33.56 -2.04
N GLU A 179 11.07 32.95 -1.80
CA GLU A 179 10.97 31.53 -1.45
C GLU A 179 10.33 30.74 -2.60
N LEU A 180 11.03 29.72 -3.10
CA LEU A 180 10.54 28.84 -4.17
C LEU A 180 10.14 27.49 -3.56
N LYS A 181 8.86 27.13 -3.66
CA LYS A 181 8.29 25.88 -3.12
C LYS A 181 8.41 24.75 -4.14
N LEU A 182 9.61 24.20 -4.30
CA LEU A 182 9.92 23.16 -5.30
C LEU A 182 9.20 21.83 -5.01
N HIS A 183 9.01 21.49 -3.74
CA HIS A 183 8.29 20.29 -3.28
C HIS A 183 7.54 20.64 -1.98
N PRO A 184 6.47 19.92 -1.58
CA PRO A 184 5.78 20.18 -0.31
C PRO A 184 6.68 20.19 0.94
N GLU A 185 7.80 19.46 0.88
CA GLU A 185 8.82 19.40 1.95
C GLU A 185 10.11 20.17 1.65
N VAL A 186 10.26 20.77 0.45
CA VAL A 186 11.50 21.43 0.02
C VAL A 186 11.20 22.84 -0.49
N THR A 187 11.65 23.83 0.28
CA THR A 187 11.66 25.24 -0.11
C THR A 187 13.10 25.69 -0.35
N ALA A 188 13.32 26.51 -1.38
CA ALA A 188 14.61 27.09 -1.72
C ALA A 188 14.57 28.61 -1.52
N ARG A 189 15.65 29.19 -0.97
CA ARG A 189 15.74 30.64 -0.74
C ARG A 189 16.61 31.31 -1.80
N VAL A 190 16.00 32.16 -2.61
CA VAL A 190 16.65 32.88 -3.70
C VAL A 190 16.87 34.33 -3.31
N ARG A 191 18.12 34.80 -3.40
CA ARG A 191 18.46 36.21 -3.17
C ARG A 191 18.23 37.03 -4.43
N LEU A 192 17.60 38.19 -4.26
CA LEU A 192 17.30 39.14 -5.31
C LEU A 192 17.99 40.46 -4.98
N ASN A 193 18.56 41.12 -5.98
CA ASN A 193 19.06 42.48 -5.84
C ASN A 193 18.44 43.35 -6.94
N VAL A 194 17.65 44.34 -6.50
CA VAL A 194 16.84 45.20 -7.37
C VAL A 194 17.57 46.51 -7.62
N PHE A 195 17.97 46.73 -8.87
CA PHE A 195 18.68 47.93 -9.30
C PHE A 195 17.80 48.81 -10.19
N ALA A 196 17.88 50.12 -9.96
CA ALA A 196 17.33 51.11 -10.87
C ALA A 196 18.20 51.24 -12.13
N ASN A 197 17.55 51.38 -13.28
CA ASN A 197 18.09 51.91 -14.53
C ASN A 197 17.38 53.23 -14.86
#